data_AF-A0A971FKF1-F1
#
_entry.id   AF-A0A971FKF1-F1
#
_cell.length_a   1.000
_cell.length_b   1.000
_cell.length_c   1.000
_cell.angle_alpha   90.00
_cell.angle_beta   90.00
_cell.angle_gamma   90.00
#
_symmetry.space_group_name_H-M   'P 1'
#
loop_
_entity.id
_entity.type
_entity.pdbx_description
1 polymer ?
#
loop_
_entity_poly.entity_id
_entity_poly.type
_entity_poly.pdbx_seq_one_letter_code
_entity_poly.pdbx_strand_id
1 'polypeptide(L)'
;MIKVTLKLIILLLFGSSSAFAVGMIVDFESGFESSSRDVLLARGIIEYAVSEIFEPQLGGQVTLHIKAELLDLPVNVSGSGGPVALTHKYLNPLSPIPGLLPGRWYALALASECSGMDLKATSGLHSGYHMHIAFNRIMLNNEEFWLYHDRDCPVNKKDFLSAVIHEIGHALCFGAVVDINGNYPDDMPSTFEINLSGNFDPEPEMYTFEELGHSGREIVLLDGDVWWHGAAMFVVGQRKRQTFPPDDAFNASYYYAKMMAPITTWSVSHWHTSHSRPEQVMEPALSDDLGSFMAREIGLLGPALQDMGWPDMALMAASPTTLLFAPTSMNKSLSAPQTVVVSNNRNGVTSITQVEILGDHAGSFSILSGGSPTTLPYLGTLYISVGFSPGSVGYKEATLRISYNDGITKHVDVALEGFGIMTDSDDDGISDFDETRDLYGLSNPFNWQVTDSTGENGETTGDGVDDGYNDFDGDGMSNREEFIFGYNPIDPGNYGVRTAYDTDGDGILDEDEAADLSGPFDPYNGDTSGDYFSDVPDGIPDGQNDYDGDGFDNAFEYRWGTNPLEPDFDIKIPASSSLGVGVSLISLLFFGVLLLKKRSWRS
;
A
#
# COMPACT_ATOMS: atom_id res chain seq x y z
N MET A 1 -4.42 -2.66 -16.99
CA MET A 1 -5.63 -3.22 -17.65
C MET A 1 -5.73 -4.75 -17.56
N ILE A 2 -4.62 -5.49 -17.36
CA ILE A 2 -4.63 -6.97 -17.27
C ILE A 2 -4.82 -7.49 -15.82
N LYS A 3 -4.36 -6.76 -14.78
CA LYS A 3 -4.60 -7.07 -13.34
C LYS A 3 -6.09 -7.23 -12.97
N VAL A 4 -7.00 -6.55 -13.66
CA VAL A 4 -8.47 -6.66 -13.44
C VAL A 4 -9.01 -8.04 -13.84
N THR A 5 -8.34 -8.74 -14.76
CA THR A 5 -8.84 -9.99 -15.34
C THR A 5 -8.48 -11.22 -14.50
N LEU A 6 -7.34 -11.20 -13.80
CA LEU A 6 -6.92 -12.31 -12.92
C LEU A 6 -7.65 -12.29 -11.57
N LYS A 7 -7.88 -11.09 -10.99
CA LYS A 7 -8.68 -10.90 -9.76
C LYS A 7 -10.12 -11.43 -9.92
N LEU A 8 -10.67 -11.36 -11.13
CA LEU A 8 -12.00 -11.88 -11.45
C LEU A 8 -12.09 -13.42 -11.44
N ILE A 9 -10.98 -14.12 -11.73
CA ILE A 9 -10.94 -15.59 -11.83
C ILE A 9 -10.77 -16.24 -10.45
N ILE A 10 -9.97 -15.65 -9.56
CA ILE A 10 -9.80 -16.14 -8.18
C ILE A 10 -11.09 -15.92 -7.35
N LEU A 11 -11.82 -14.83 -7.61
CA LEU A 11 -13.10 -14.53 -6.93
C LEU A 11 -14.25 -15.47 -7.35
N LEU A 12 -14.15 -16.13 -8.52
CA LEU A 12 -15.18 -17.04 -9.05
C LEU A 12 -15.10 -18.47 -8.47
N LEU A 13 -14.02 -18.82 -7.76
CA LEU A 13 -13.79 -20.18 -7.25
C LEU A 13 -14.24 -20.40 -5.80
N PHE A 14 -14.50 -19.33 -5.03
CA PHE A 14 -14.99 -19.44 -3.64
C PHE A 14 -16.48 -19.10 -3.56
N GLY A 15 -17.30 -20.14 -3.70
CA GLY A 15 -18.75 -20.06 -3.52
C GLY A 15 -19.14 -19.79 -2.07
N SER A 16 -19.25 -18.51 -1.70
CA SER A 16 -20.14 -18.06 -0.64
C SER A 16 -20.63 -16.66 -0.97
N SER A 17 -21.89 -16.36 -0.65
CA SER A 17 -22.51 -15.06 -0.80
C SER A 17 -21.77 -14.00 0.03
N SER A 18 -20.74 -13.39 -0.56
CA SER A 18 -19.93 -12.32 0.02
C SER A 18 -20.31 -11.01 -0.66
N ALA A 19 -20.46 -9.94 0.11
CA ALA A 19 -20.50 -8.58 -0.43
C ALA A 19 -19.28 -8.39 -1.34
N PHE A 20 -19.48 -7.82 -2.53
CA PHE A 20 -18.37 -7.49 -3.43
C PHE A 20 -17.49 -6.46 -2.71
N ALA A 21 -16.19 -6.75 -2.58
CA ALA A 21 -15.22 -5.74 -2.15
C ALA A 21 -15.33 -4.55 -3.11
N VAL A 22 -15.34 -3.33 -2.56
CA VAL A 22 -15.31 -2.13 -3.41
C VAL A 22 -14.05 -2.17 -4.27
N GLY A 23 -14.19 -1.87 -5.55
CA GLY A 23 -13.02 -1.68 -6.40
C GLY A 23 -12.55 -0.25 -6.27
N MET A 24 -11.26 -0.03 -6.01
CA MET A 24 -10.66 1.30 -6.00
C MET A 24 -9.48 1.34 -6.96
N ILE A 25 -9.45 2.35 -7.82
CA ILE A 25 -8.36 2.58 -8.75
C ILE A 25 -7.70 3.91 -8.36
N VAL A 26 -6.38 3.86 -8.17
CA VAL A 26 -5.55 5.05 -7.97
C VAL A 26 -4.90 5.40 -9.29
N ASP A 27 -5.16 6.61 -9.76
CA ASP A 27 -4.47 7.19 -10.90
C ASP A 27 -3.46 8.22 -10.37
N PHE A 28 -2.18 7.90 -10.53
CA PHE A 28 -1.06 8.76 -10.12
C PHE A 28 -0.83 9.85 -11.16
N GLU A 29 -0.98 11.10 -10.73
CA GLU A 29 -0.94 12.28 -11.58
C GLU A 29 0.26 13.18 -11.20
N SER A 30 0.07 14.49 -11.19
CA SER A 30 1.17 15.44 -11.06
C SER A 30 2.02 15.21 -9.80
N GLY A 31 3.34 15.24 -10.00
CA GLY A 31 4.34 15.03 -8.96
C GLY A 31 4.78 13.58 -8.79
N PHE A 32 3.99 12.62 -9.27
CA PHE A 32 4.38 11.21 -9.27
C PHE A 32 5.16 10.81 -10.54
N GLU A 33 5.47 11.70 -11.49
CA GLU A 33 6.07 11.31 -12.78
C GLU A 33 7.51 10.77 -12.67
N SER A 34 8.16 10.98 -11.51
CA SER A 34 9.53 10.52 -11.23
C SER A 34 9.59 9.00 -11.06
N SER A 35 10.70 8.38 -11.49
CA SER A 35 11.08 7.00 -11.18
C SER A 35 12.01 6.91 -9.97
N SER A 36 12.19 7.99 -9.20
CA SER A 36 12.99 7.94 -7.97
C SER A 36 12.35 7.00 -6.95
N ARG A 37 13.18 6.24 -6.24
CA ARG A 37 12.81 5.33 -5.16
C ARG A 37 11.69 5.86 -4.25
N ASP A 38 11.86 7.04 -3.65
CA ASP A 38 10.85 7.62 -2.73
C ASP A 38 9.45 7.75 -3.35
N VAL A 39 9.40 8.08 -4.65
CA VAL A 39 8.15 8.23 -5.38
C VAL A 39 7.54 6.87 -5.71
N LEU A 40 8.37 5.86 -6.01
CA LEU A 40 7.93 4.49 -6.21
C LEU A 40 7.44 3.85 -4.90
N LEU A 41 8.15 4.04 -3.79
CA LEU A 41 7.74 3.59 -2.46
C LEU A 41 6.44 4.28 -2.02
N ALA A 42 6.32 5.60 -2.22
CA ALA A 42 5.08 6.32 -1.94
C ALA A 42 3.90 5.78 -2.75
N ARG A 43 4.10 5.46 -4.05
CA ARG A 43 3.08 4.80 -4.87
C ARG A 43 2.70 3.44 -4.30
N GLY A 44 3.68 2.60 -3.98
CA GLY A 44 3.48 1.28 -3.39
C GLY A 44 2.68 1.33 -2.10
N ILE A 45 2.96 2.29 -1.21
CA ILE A 45 2.20 2.48 0.04
C ILE A 45 0.77 2.94 -0.23
N ILE A 46 0.55 3.82 -1.22
CA ILE A 46 -0.80 4.24 -1.61
C ILE A 46 -1.61 3.06 -2.16
N GLU A 47 -0.99 2.24 -3.02
CA GLU A 47 -1.61 1.02 -3.53
C GLU A 47 -1.90 0.02 -2.41
N TYR A 48 -0.95 -0.19 -1.49
CA TYR A 48 -1.12 -1.05 -0.32
C TYR A 48 -2.27 -0.61 0.57
N ALA A 49 -2.37 0.68 0.90
CA ALA A 49 -3.47 1.20 1.70
C ALA A 49 -4.83 0.94 1.02
N VAL A 50 -4.89 1.09 -0.29
CA VAL A 50 -6.11 0.83 -1.06
C VAL A 50 -6.45 -0.66 -1.06
N SER A 51 -5.54 -1.52 -1.53
CA SER A 51 -5.82 -2.94 -1.76
C SER A 51 -5.92 -3.76 -0.49
N GLU A 52 -5.08 -3.46 0.51
CA GLU A 52 -4.97 -4.27 1.72
C GLU A 52 -5.80 -3.72 2.88
N ILE A 53 -6.08 -2.41 2.91
CA ILE A 53 -6.76 -1.79 4.06
C ILE A 53 -8.19 -1.36 3.75
N PHE A 54 -8.43 -0.64 2.65
CA PHE A 54 -9.77 -0.12 2.34
C PHE A 54 -10.66 -1.11 1.58
N GLU A 55 -10.19 -1.66 0.46
CA GLU A 55 -10.98 -2.60 -0.37
C GLU A 55 -11.55 -3.78 0.45
N PRO A 56 -10.79 -4.43 1.36
CA PRO A 56 -11.30 -5.59 2.10
C PRO A 56 -12.38 -5.23 3.13
N GLN A 57 -12.43 -3.97 3.57
CA GLN A 57 -13.33 -3.51 4.62
C GLN A 57 -14.59 -2.84 4.07
N LEU A 58 -14.51 -2.27 2.87
CA LEU A 58 -15.60 -1.56 2.23
C LEU A 58 -16.26 -2.46 1.18
N GLY A 59 -17.58 -2.60 1.28
CA GLY A 59 -18.35 -3.23 0.23
C GLY A 59 -18.83 -2.18 -0.77
N GLY A 60 -18.92 -2.58 -2.04
CA GLY A 60 -19.34 -1.67 -3.08
C GLY A 60 -19.63 -2.37 -4.40
N GLN A 61 -20.42 -1.72 -5.25
CA GLN A 61 -20.74 -2.18 -6.60
C GLN A 61 -20.13 -1.28 -7.68
N VAL A 62 -19.66 -0.09 -7.30
CA VAL A 62 -19.04 0.85 -8.23
C VAL A 62 -17.53 0.82 -8.02
N THR A 63 -16.78 0.96 -9.11
CA THR A 63 -15.33 1.16 -9.01
C THR A 63 -15.07 2.64 -8.74
N LEU A 64 -14.49 2.94 -7.58
CA LEU A 64 -14.12 4.29 -7.19
C LEU A 64 -12.77 4.65 -7.82
N HIS A 65 -12.60 5.92 -8.16
CA HIS A 65 -11.39 6.42 -8.80
C HIS A 65 -10.83 7.55 -7.94
N ILE A 66 -9.58 7.37 -7.57
CA ILE A 66 -8.81 8.26 -6.71
C ILE A 66 -7.76 8.93 -7.58
N LYS A 67 -7.80 10.26 -7.63
CA LYS A 67 -6.70 11.04 -8.18
C LYS A 67 -5.65 11.24 -7.09
N ALA A 68 -4.43 10.75 -7.28
CA ALA A 68 -3.32 10.95 -6.34
C ALA A 68 -2.28 11.92 -6.92
N GLU A 69 -1.88 12.92 -6.13
CA GLU A 69 -0.88 13.94 -6.53
C GLU A 69 0.19 14.15 -5.44
N LEU A 70 1.40 14.51 -5.84
CA LEU A 70 2.39 15.08 -4.93
C LEU A 70 2.41 16.59 -5.14
N LEU A 71 2.10 17.38 -4.12
CA LEU A 71 1.98 18.83 -4.23
C LEU A 71 2.90 19.53 -3.23
N ASP A 72 3.32 20.75 -3.54
CA ASP A 72 4.05 21.60 -2.60
C ASP A 72 3.05 22.17 -1.57
N LEU A 73 2.90 21.48 -0.44
CA LEU A 73 1.99 21.86 0.65
C LEU A 73 2.74 22.63 1.75
N PRO A 74 2.05 23.43 2.59
CA PRO A 74 2.68 24.13 3.71
C PRO A 74 3.42 23.20 4.67
N VAL A 75 4.44 23.72 5.37
CA VAL A 75 5.37 22.99 6.26
C VAL A 75 4.72 22.20 7.42
N ASN A 76 3.41 22.36 7.66
CA ASN A 76 2.67 21.66 8.71
C ASN A 76 1.51 20.82 8.17
N VAL A 77 1.56 20.42 6.90
CA VAL A 77 0.51 19.65 6.23
C VAL A 77 1.16 18.46 5.55
N SER A 78 0.83 17.26 6.03
CA SER A 78 1.35 16.01 5.45
C SER A 78 0.61 15.65 4.16
N GLY A 79 -0.68 15.97 4.09
CA GLY A 79 -1.52 15.73 2.92
C GLY A 79 -2.81 16.54 2.90
N SER A 80 -3.56 16.34 1.83
CA SER A 80 -4.92 16.85 1.64
C SER A 80 -5.75 15.82 0.93
N GLY A 81 -6.87 15.45 1.53
CA GLY A 81 -7.79 14.46 1.05
C GLY A 81 -9.20 15.00 1.11
N GLY A 82 -10.02 14.65 0.13
CA GLY A 82 -11.41 15.04 0.15
C GLY A 82 -12.22 14.48 -1.02
N PRO A 83 -13.55 14.43 -0.87
CA PRO A 83 -14.40 14.12 -1.99
C PRO A 83 -14.17 15.16 -3.08
N VAL A 84 -14.15 14.76 -4.35
CA VAL A 84 -13.93 15.72 -5.46
C VAL A 84 -15.06 16.74 -5.54
N ALA A 85 -16.28 16.29 -5.26
CA ALA A 85 -17.46 17.14 -5.18
C ALA A 85 -18.52 16.48 -4.29
N LEU A 86 -19.59 17.23 -4.04
CA LEU A 86 -20.79 16.72 -3.38
C LEU A 86 -22.00 16.79 -4.32
N THR A 87 -22.97 15.89 -4.12
CA THR A 87 -24.25 15.83 -4.85
C THR A 87 -25.40 15.55 -3.88
N HIS A 88 -26.61 16.04 -4.13
CA HIS A 88 -27.68 16.00 -3.13
C HIS A 88 -28.98 15.35 -3.59
N LYS A 89 -29.26 15.23 -4.90
CA LYS A 89 -30.58 14.71 -5.31
C LYS A 89 -30.76 14.33 -6.76
N TYR A 90 -30.15 15.01 -7.72
CA TYR A 90 -30.64 15.03 -9.09
C TYR A 90 -29.53 14.83 -10.13
N LEU A 91 -29.72 13.88 -11.07
CA LEU A 91 -28.87 13.73 -12.26
C LEU A 91 -29.08 14.89 -13.25
N ASN A 92 -30.31 15.42 -13.24
CA ASN A 92 -30.77 16.59 -13.98
C ASN A 92 -31.97 17.16 -13.20
N PRO A 93 -32.47 18.38 -13.51
CA PRO A 93 -33.53 19.04 -12.75
C PRO A 93 -34.84 18.24 -12.55
N LEU A 94 -35.01 17.07 -13.20
CA LEU A 94 -36.22 16.27 -13.22
C LEU A 94 -36.06 14.82 -12.75
N SER A 95 -34.84 14.31 -12.53
CA SER A 95 -34.60 12.88 -12.26
C SER A 95 -33.78 12.67 -10.99
N PRO A 96 -34.37 12.11 -9.92
CA PRO A 96 -33.63 11.86 -8.69
C PRO A 96 -32.59 10.76 -8.89
N ILE A 97 -31.47 10.84 -8.17
CA ILE A 97 -30.46 9.78 -8.11
C ILE A 97 -31.04 8.63 -7.28
N PRO A 98 -31.15 7.40 -7.83
CA PRO A 98 -31.61 6.24 -7.08
C PRO A 98 -30.76 5.99 -5.83
N GLY A 99 -31.35 5.43 -4.78
CA GLY A 99 -30.63 5.02 -3.57
C GLY A 99 -30.25 6.14 -2.59
N LEU A 100 -30.22 7.42 -3.02
CA LEU A 100 -29.94 8.54 -2.12
C LEU A 100 -31.17 8.96 -1.33
N LEU A 101 -31.02 9.16 -0.02
CA LEU A 101 -32.03 9.80 0.82
C LEU A 101 -32.11 11.29 0.49
N PRO A 102 -33.31 11.87 0.33
CA PRO A 102 -33.48 13.27 0.00
C PRO A 102 -33.08 14.19 1.18
N GLY A 103 -32.72 15.43 0.86
CA GLY A 103 -32.51 16.49 1.85
C GLY A 103 -31.12 16.53 2.46
N ARG A 104 -30.12 15.92 1.81
CA ARG A 104 -28.72 15.98 2.26
C ARG A 104 -27.72 15.88 1.10
N TRP A 105 -26.53 16.42 1.30
CA TRP A 105 -25.40 16.32 0.38
C TRP A 105 -24.56 15.05 0.64
N TYR A 106 -24.12 14.40 -0.43
CA TYR A 106 -23.32 13.19 -0.45
C TYR A 106 -22.01 13.44 -1.18
N ALA A 107 -20.91 12.92 -0.65
CA ALA A 107 -19.69 12.77 -1.43
C ALA A 107 -19.95 11.91 -2.67
N LEU A 108 -19.27 12.20 -3.79
CA LEU A 108 -19.47 11.44 -5.03
C LEU A 108 -19.16 9.94 -4.86
N ALA A 109 -18.15 9.57 -4.06
CA ALA A 109 -17.83 8.18 -3.76
C ALA A 109 -19.01 7.46 -3.09
N LEU A 110 -19.47 7.98 -1.94
CA LEU A 110 -20.64 7.46 -1.24
C LEU A 110 -21.91 7.47 -2.11
N ALA A 111 -22.15 8.55 -2.85
CA ALA A 111 -23.31 8.66 -3.72
C ALA A 111 -23.31 7.59 -4.82
N SER A 112 -22.12 7.28 -5.35
CA SER A 112 -21.95 6.27 -6.39
C SER A 112 -22.28 4.88 -5.85
N GLU A 113 -21.75 4.56 -4.68
CA GLU A 113 -22.04 3.29 -4.01
C GLU A 113 -23.51 3.14 -3.63
N CYS A 114 -24.11 4.15 -3.01
CA CYS A 114 -25.53 4.12 -2.64
C CYS A 114 -26.47 4.00 -3.85
N SER A 115 -26.08 4.55 -4.99
CA SER A 115 -26.92 4.55 -6.21
C SER A 115 -26.64 3.39 -7.16
N GLY A 116 -25.50 2.71 -7.02
CA GLY A 116 -24.98 1.76 -8.00
C GLY A 116 -24.63 2.42 -9.34
N MET A 117 -24.44 3.74 -9.35
CA MET A 117 -24.10 4.52 -10.54
C MET A 117 -22.73 5.16 -10.39
N ASP A 118 -21.97 5.20 -11.47
CA ASP A 118 -20.69 5.90 -11.53
C ASP A 118 -20.91 7.41 -11.61
N LEU A 119 -20.82 8.12 -10.48
CA LEU A 119 -21.11 9.55 -10.35
C LEU A 119 -19.82 10.39 -10.29
N LYS A 120 -18.74 9.97 -10.95
CA LYS A 120 -17.51 10.77 -11.07
C LYS A 120 -17.78 12.20 -11.52
N ALA A 121 -16.94 13.12 -11.07
CA ALA A 121 -17.04 14.51 -11.46
C ALA A 121 -16.89 14.65 -12.99
N THR A 122 -17.80 15.37 -13.63
CA THR A 122 -17.81 15.54 -15.10
C THR A 122 -17.12 16.82 -15.56
N SER A 123 -16.66 17.65 -14.63
CA SER A 123 -16.05 18.96 -14.91
C SER A 123 -15.23 19.44 -13.72
N GLY A 124 -14.32 20.40 -13.96
CA GLY A 124 -13.44 20.95 -12.94
C GLY A 124 -12.06 20.29 -12.92
N LEU A 125 -11.23 20.68 -11.95
CA LEU A 125 -9.82 20.28 -11.87
C LEU A 125 -9.60 18.77 -11.67
N HIS A 126 -10.58 18.09 -11.10
CA HIS A 126 -10.54 16.65 -10.82
C HIS A 126 -11.65 15.89 -11.57
N SER A 127 -12.00 16.37 -12.77
CA SER A 127 -12.94 15.67 -13.66
C SER A 127 -12.43 14.26 -13.95
N GLY A 128 -13.33 13.28 -13.94
CA GLY A 128 -13.01 11.87 -14.14
C GLY A 128 -12.68 11.12 -12.84
N TYR A 129 -12.91 11.72 -11.67
CA TYR A 129 -12.57 11.13 -10.37
C TYR A 129 -13.72 11.27 -9.35
N HIS A 130 -13.74 10.36 -8.36
CA HIS A 130 -14.62 10.44 -7.19
C HIS A 130 -13.92 11.13 -6.02
N MET A 131 -12.64 10.82 -5.87
CA MET A 131 -11.81 11.14 -4.72
C MET A 131 -10.54 11.82 -5.17
N HIS A 132 -10.02 12.72 -4.34
CA HIS A 132 -8.73 13.35 -4.54
C HIS A 132 -7.93 13.24 -3.25
N ILE A 133 -6.69 12.78 -3.39
CA ILE A 133 -5.70 12.78 -2.32
C ILE A 133 -4.42 13.43 -2.86
N ALA A 134 -3.75 14.19 -2.00
CA ALA A 134 -2.47 14.79 -2.30
C ALA A 134 -1.56 14.71 -1.09
N PHE A 135 -0.26 14.50 -1.32
CA PHE A 135 0.74 14.46 -0.26
C PHE A 135 1.82 15.51 -0.47
N ASN A 136 2.47 15.90 0.63
CA ASN A 136 3.45 16.97 0.61
C ASN A 136 4.76 16.53 -0.04
N ARG A 137 5.00 17.03 -1.26
CA ARG A 137 6.20 16.77 -2.05
C ARG A 137 7.47 17.29 -1.36
N ILE A 138 7.37 18.41 -0.65
CA ILE A 138 8.52 18.99 0.06
C ILE A 138 8.94 18.07 1.21
N MET A 139 7.98 17.54 1.97
CA MET A 139 8.26 16.58 3.05
C MET A 139 8.84 15.27 2.51
N LEU A 140 8.32 14.78 1.38
CA LEU A 140 8.86 13.60 0.70
C LEU A 140 10.33 13.83 0.32
N ASN A 141 10.63 14.93 -0.39
CA ASN A 141 11.98 15.25 -0.85
C ASN A 141 12.96 15.62 0.28
N ASN A 142 12.46 15.97 1.46
CA ASN A 142 13.26 16.21 2.66
C ASN A 142 13.41 14.96 3.53
N GLU A 143 12.92 13.80 3.06
CA GLU A 143 12.94 12.53 3.77
C GLU A 143 12.25 12.61 5.15
N GLU A 144 11.21 13.45 5.30
CA GLU A 144 10.47 13.57 6.56
C GLU A 144 9.49 12.40 6.76
N PHE A 145 9.09 11.75 5.65
CA PHE A 145 8.21 10.60 5.65
C PHE A 145 8.96 9.28 5.87
N TRP A 146 8.32 8.37 6.59
CA TRP A 146 8.67 6.96 6.67
C TRP A 146 7.92 6.20 5.58
N LEU A 147 8.66 5.67 4.61
CA LEU A 147 8.13 5.04 3.40
C LEU A 147 8.11 3.51 3.47
N TYR A 148 7.86 2.94 4.65
CA TYR A 148 7.73 1.49 4.85
C TYR A 148 6.45 1.13 5.61
N HIS A 149 5.76 0.08 5.16
CA HIS A 149 4.50 -0.42 5.75
C HIS A 149 4.64 -1.72 6.55
N ASP A 150 5.79 -2.40 6.47
CA ASP A 150 6.08 -3.72 7.04
C ASP A 150 6.72 -3.68 8.43
N ARG A 151 7.08 -2.47 8.89
CA ARG A 151 7.81 -2.20 10.14
C ARG A 151 7.35 -0.92 10.82
N ASP A 152 7.72 -0.76 12.07
CA ASP A 152 7.39 0.41 12.88
C ASP A 152 8.06 1.69 12.36
N CYS A 153 7.31 2.79 12.37
CA CYS A 153 7.85 4.12 12.06
C CYS A 153 8.76 4.60 13.20
N PRO A 154 10.00 5.03 12.91
CA PRO A 154 10.87 5.70 13.88
C PRO A 154 10.27 6.99 14.43
N VAL A 155 10.64 7.36 15.66
CA VAL A 155 10.10 8.52 16.39
C VAL A 155 10.41 9.86 15.71
N ASN A 156 11.47 9.92 14.89
CA ASN A 156 11.90 11.12 14.16
C ASN A 156 11.33 11.24 12.73
N LYS A 157 10.55 10.27 12.27
CA LYS A 157 9.93 10.27 10.94
C LYS A 157 8.40 10.35 11.07
N LYS A 158 7.70 10.66 9.98
CA LYS A 158 6.24 10.68 9.91
C LYS A 158 5.73 9.47 9.12
N ASP A 159 4.87 8.65 9.69
CA ASP A 159 4.38 7.42 9.03
C ASP A 159 3.54 7.75 7.79
N PHE A 160 4.08 7.49 6.59
CA PHE A 160 3.40 7.83 5.34
C PHE A 160 2.13 7.00 5.15
N LEU A 161 2.15 5.72 5.53
CA LEU A 161 0.96 4.86 5.46
C LEU A 161 -0.19 5.43 6.29
N SER A 162 0.08 5.89 7.52
CA SER A 162 -0.94 6.54 8.35
C SER A 162 -1.50 7.81 7.70
N ALA A 163 -0.64 8.64 7.09
CA ALA A 163 -1.09 9.83 6.34
C ALA A 163 -1.96 9.42 5.13
N VAL A 164 -1.59 8.37 4.40
CA VAL A 164 -2.38 7.87 3.26
C VAL A 164 -3.76 7.40 3.71
N ILE A 165 -3.84 6.59 4.78
CA ILE A 165 -5.13 6.10 5.28
C ILE A 165 -6.00 7.28 5.77
N HIS A 166 -5.38 8.30 6.38
CA HIS A 166 -6.06 9.52 6.80
C HIS A 166 -6.68 10.27 5.61
N GLU A 167 -5.91 10.52 4.55
CA GLU A 167 -6.41 11.28 3.40
C GLU A 167 -7.46 10.52 2.59
N ILE A 168 -7.32 9.20 2.46
CA ILE A 168 -8.37 8.36 1.88
C ILE A 168 -9.62 8.42 2.77
N GLY A 169 -9.45 8.39 4.09
CA GLY A 169 -10.52 8.58 5.05
C GLY A 169 -11.33 9.84 4.79
N HIS A 170 -10.66 11.00 4.65
CA HIS A 170 -11.31 12.24 4.22
C HIS A 170 -12.01 12.10 2.87
N ALA A 171 -11.33 11.50 1.89
CA ALA A 171 -11.81 11.43 0.52
C ALA A 171 -13.09 10.60 0.34
N LEU A 172 -13.33 9.62 1.21
CA LEU A 172 -14.52 8.77 1.15
C LEU A 172 -15.81 9.55 1.34
N CYS A 173 -15.87 10.50 2.29
CA CYS A 173 -17.15 11.10 2.67
C CYS A 173 -17.11 12.33 3.58
N PHE A 174 -15.96 12.72 4.15
CA PHE A 174 -15.93 13.87 5.04
C PHE A 174 -15.96 15.17 4.23
N GLY A 175 -17.17 15.70 4.00
CA GLY A 175 -17.40 17.02 3.40
C GLY A 175 -18.42 17.79 4.23
N ALA A 176 -18.01 18.90 4.82
CA ALA A 176 -18.90 19.83 5.52
C ALA A 176 -19.37 20.91 4.55
N VAL A 177 -20.68 21.17 4.47
CA VAL A 177 -21.27 22.22 3.63
C VAL A 177 -21.79 23.41 4.43
N VAL A 178 -21.88 23.29 5.75
CA VAL A 178 -22.20 24.41 6.64
C VAL A 178 -21.15 25.50 6.46
N ASP A 179 -21.58 26.75 6.37
CA ASP A 179 -20.65 27.88 6.46
C ASP A 179 -20.36 28.24 7.92
N ILE A 180 -19.38 29.12 8.14
CA ILE A 180 -19.02 29.58 9.48
C ILE A 180 -20.18 30.29 10.22
N ASN A 181 -21.17 30.81 9.49
CA ASN A 181 -22.35 31.46 10.04
C ASN A 181 -23.51 30.46 10.28
N GLY A 182 -23.24 29.16 10.17
CA GLY A 182 -24.22 28.10 10.37
C GLY A 182 -25.23 27.90 9.25
N ASN A 183 -25.05 28.51 8.07
CA ASN A 183 -25.94 28.35 6.91
C ASN A 183 -25.60 27.11 6.09
N TYR A 184 -26.62 26.47 5.53
CA TYR A 184 -26.46 25.36 4.60
C TYR A 184 -26.77 25.79 3.16
N PRO A 185 -26.01 25.32 2.16
CA PRO A 185 -26.42 25.44 0.77
C PRO A 185 -27.70 24.63 0.54
N ASP A 186 -28.67 25.25 -0.12
CA ASP A 186 -30.02 24.72 -0.37
C ASP A 186 -30.79 24.30 0.90
N ASP A 187 -30.42 24.84 2.07
CA ASP A 187 -30.97 24.45 3.38
C ASP A 187 -30.80 22.95 3.69
N MET A 188 -29.75 22.31 3.15
CA MET A 188 -29.49 20.87 3.31
C MET A 188 -28.12 20.60 3.94
N PRO A 189 -28.03 19.80 5.02
CA PRO A 189 -26.75 19.34 5.58
C PRO A 189 -26.09 18.29 4.68
N SER A 190 -24.82 17.98 4.91
CA SER A 190 -24.19 16.79 4.34
C SER A 190 -24.45 15.52 5.16
N THR A 191 -24.17 14.36 4.56
CA THR A 191 -24.15 13.05 5.24
C THR A 191 -23.19 13.00 6.43
N PHE A 192 -22.14 13.81 6.41
CA PHE A 192 -21.25 13.99 7.55
C PHE A 192 -21.93 14.82 8.66
N GLU A 193 -22.52 15.97 8.33
CA GLU A 193 -23.03 16.93 9.31
C GLU A 193 -24.31 16.47 10.03
N ILE A 194 -25.12 15.62 9.40
CA ILE A 194 -26.26 15.01 10.08
C ILE A 194 -25.84 14.14 11.26
N ASN A 195 -24.57 13.74 11.33
CA ASN A 195 -23.99 12.97 12.42
C ASN A 195 -23.23 13.86 13.42
N LEU A 196 -23.40 15.19 13.37
CA LEU A 196 -22.83 16.12 14.34
C LEU A 196 -23.85 16.70 15.32
N SER A 197 -23.39 16.95 16.54
CA SER A 197 -24.14 17.60 17.60
C SER A 197 -23.29 18.63 18.32
N GLY A 198 -23.91 19.72 18.72
CA GLY A 198 -23.29 20.77 19.52
C GLY A 198 -23.67 20.65 20.98
N ASN A 199 -22.71 20.93 21.85
CA ASN A 199 -22.94 21.19 23.26
C ASN A 199 -22.79 22.69 23.53
N PHE A 200 -23.72 23.25 24.31
CA PHE A 200 -23.64 24.63 24.78
C PHE A 200 -23.29 24.60 26.27
N ASP A 201 -22.02 24.67 26.64
CA ASP A 201 -21.66 24.89 28.05
C ASP A 201 -22.33 26.20 28.53
N PRO A 202 -23.18 26.19 29.58
CA PRO A 202 -23.32 25.19 30.67
C PRO A 202 -24.55 24.28 30.65
N GLU A 203 -25.33 24.23 29.57
CA GLU A 203 -26.46 23.31 29.38
C GLU A 203 -25.91 21.91 29.02
N PRO A 204 -26.15 20.85 29.82
CA PRO A 204 -25.64 19.51 29.55
C PRO A 204 -26.37 18.78 28.41
N GLU A 205 -27.28 19.46 27.70
CA GLU A 205 -28.07 18.90 26.60
C GLU A 205 -27.38 19.10 25.26
N MET A 206 -27.11 17.99 24.58
CA MET A 206 -26.57 17.96 23.22
C MET A 206 -27.71 18.16 22.21
N TYR A 207 -27.52 19.06 21.25
CA TYR A 207 -28.45 19.29 20.15
C TYR A 207 -27.81 18.89 18.84
N THR A 208 -28.51 18.11 18.03
CA THR A 208 -28.03 17.76 16.68
C THR A 208 -27.96 19.00 15.80
N PHE A 209 -27.07 18.99 14.80
CA PHE A 209 -26.96 20.11 13.86
C PHE A 209 -28.26 20.38 13.09
N GLU A 210 -29.11 19.36 12.92
CA GLU A 210 -30.46 19.48 12.34
C GLU A 210 -31.45 20.21 13.27
N GLU A 211 -31.35 20.01 14.58
CA GLU A 211 -32.19 20.69 15.58
C GLU A 211 -31.77 22.14 15.79
N LEU A 212 -30.50 22.45 15.55
CA LEU A 212 -29.98 23.81 15.65
C LEU A 212 -30.47 24.67 14.48
N GLY A 213 -30.89 25.90 14.78
CA GLY A 213 -31.04 26.93 13.75
C GLY A 213 -29.69 27.48 13.30
N HIS A 214 -29.67 28.34 12.28
CA HIS A 214 -28.45 28.98 11.77
C HIS A 214 -27.56 29.56 12.90
N SER A 215 -28.13 30.38 13.78
CA SER A 215 -27.41 30.98 14.91
C SER A 215 -26.93 29.96 15.94
N GLY A 216 -27.63 28.83 16.11
CA GLY A 216 -27.21 27.78 17.02
C GLY A 216 -25.98 27.04 16.50
N ARG A 217 -25.96 26.74 15.19
CA ARG A 217 -24.79 26.16 14.53
C ARG A 217 -23.61 27.12 14.55
N GLU A 218 -23.79 28.39 14.18
CA GLU A 218 -22.74 29.43 14.24
C GLU A 218 -22.02 29.45 15.60
N ILE A 219 -22.79 29.51 16.70
CA ILE A 219 -22.23 29.50 18.06
C ILE A 219 -21.43 28.22 18.31
N VAL A 220 -21.97 27.07 17.91
CA VAL A 220 -21.33 25.76 18.11
C VAL A 220 -20.04 25.62 17.30
N LEU A 221 -20.01 26.17 16.09
CA LEU A 221 -18.87 26.14 15.18
C LEU A 221 -17.72 27.04 15.69
N LEU A 222 -18.04 28.20 16.27
CA LEU A 222 -17.06 29.20 16.70
C LEU A 222 -16.56 28.98 18.12
N ASP A 223 -17.48 28.73 19.05
CA ASP A 223 -17.23 28.77 20.49
C ASP A 223 -17.67 27.49 21.23
N GLY A 224 -18.34 26.56 20.53
CA GLY A 224 -18.96 25.38 21.15
C GLY A 224 -18.21 24.07 20.97
N ASP A 225 -18.67 23.07 21.72
CA ASP A 225 -18.13 21.73 21.71
C ASP A 225 -18.89 20.87 20.70
N VAL A 226 -18.23 20.42 19.63
CA VAL A 226 -18.87 19.58 18.61
C VAL A 226 -18.53 18.11 18.83
N TRP A 227 -19.53 17.26 18.66
CA TRP A 227 -19.42 15.83 18.89
C TRP A 227 -20.08 15.04 17.78
N TRP A 228 -19.46 13.91 17.43
CA TRP A 228 -20.11 12.90 16.61
C TRP A 228 -21.24 12.22 17.39
N HIS A 229 -22.44 12.17 16.82
CA HIS A 229 -23.65 11.57 17.41
C HIS A 229 -24.24 10.42 16.60
N GLY A 230 -23.57 9.98 15.52
CA GLY A 230 -24.02 8.83 14.74
C GLY A 230 -24.17 7.53 15.56
N ALA A 231 -25.12 6.70 15.16
CA ALA A 231 -25.57 5.53 15.91
C ALA A 231 -24.51 4.41 15.99
N ALA A 232 -23.79 4.14 14.91
CA ALA A 232 -22.72 3.14 14.85
C ALA A 232 -21.55 3.55 15.75
N MET A 233 -21.13 4.81 15.71
CA MET A 233 -20.12 5.36 16.63
C MET A 233 -20.60 5.32 18.10
N PHE A 234 -21.90 5.52 18.34
CA PHE A 234 -22.47 5.38 19.67
C PHE A 234 -22.44 3.91 20.16
N VAL A 235 -22.66 2.93 19.29
CA VAL A 235 -22.63 1.49 19.63
C VAL A 235 -21.25 1.03 20.09
N VAL A 236 -20.17 1.54 19.49
CA VAL A 236 -18.79 1.28 19.98
C VAL A 236 -18.44 2.04 21.27
N GLY A 237 -19.43 2.71 21.89
CA GLY A 237 -19.29 3.37 23.17
C GLY A 237 -18.55 4.70 23.10
N GLN A 238 -18.45 5.31 21.91
CA GLN A 238 -17.63 6.50 21.68
C GLN A 238 -18.49 7.67 21.18
N ARG A 239 -18.91 8.58 22.08
CA ARG A 239 -19.16 9.97 21.68
C ARG A 239 -17.79 10.62 21.55
N LYS A 240 -17.38 11.01 20.35
CA LYS A 240 -16.06 11.64 20.13
C LYS A 240 -16.22 13.12 19.87
N ARG A 241 -15.58 13.93 20.73
CA ARG A 241 -15.40 15.37 20.53
C ARG A 241 -14.57 15.60 19.26
N GLN A 242 -15.01 16.54 18.44
CA GLN A 242 -14.34 16.99 17.23
C GLN A 242 -13.51 18.24 17.51
N THR A 243 -12.53 18.52 16.66
CA THR A 243 -11.74 19.77 16.72
C THR A 243 -12.33 20.80 15.76
N PHE A 244 -12.69 22.00 16.24
CA PHE A 244 -13.16 23.09 15.37
C PHE A 244 -12.11 24.21 15.29
N PRO A 245 -11.72 24.65 14.07
CA PRO A 245 -10.82 25.79 13.93
C PRO A 245 -11.53 27.12 14.25
N PRO A 246 -10.83 28.08 14.89
CA PRO A 246 -11.38 29.40 15.16
C PRO A 246 -11.43 30.38 13.96
N ASP A 247 -10.87 30.10 12.76
CA ASP A 247 -11.06 30.96 11.56
C ASP A 247 -10.61 30.40 10.17
N ASP A 248 -11.05 31.10 9.11
CA ASP A 248 -10.72 31.19 7.65
C ASP A 248 -10.72 29.95 6.74
N ALA A 249 -10.51 28.72 7.23
CA ALA A 249 -10.56 27.52 6.37
C ALA A 249 -11.97 27.22 5.78
N PHE A 250 -13.00 27.82 6.38
CA PHE A 250 -14.40 27.78 5.92
C PHE A 250 -14.75 28.82 4.85
N ASN A 251 -13.85 29.74 4.52
CA ASN A 251 -14.15 30.92 3.68
C ASN A 251 -13.78 30.76 2.20
N ALA A 252 -13.40 29.54 1.78
CA ALA A 252 -12.97 29.30 0.41
C ALA A 252 -14.15 29.12 -0.55
N SER A 253 -13.99 29.54 -1.81
CA SER A 253 -14.97 29.50 -2.91
C SER A 253 -15.46 28.10 -3.34
N TYR A 254 -15.30 27.07 -2.49
CA TYR A 254 -15.75 25.70 -2.71
C TYR A 254 -17.13 25.50 -2.08
N TYR A 255 -17.93 24.58 -2.64
CA TYR A 255 -19.24 24.22 -2.07
C TYR A 255 -19.16 23.51 -0.71
N TYR A 256 -17.95 23.16 -0.24
CA TYR A 256 -17.69 22.45 1.00
C TYR A 256 -16.28 22.77 1.54
N ALA A 257 -16.07 22.54 2.84
CA ALA A 257 -14.77 22.71 3.49
C ALA A 257 -13.80 21.61 3.08
N LYS A 258 -12.61 21.98 2.60
CA LYS A 258 -11.50 21.03 2.37
C LYS A 258 -10.91 20.62 3.71
N MET A 259 -10.72 19.32 3.90
CA MET A 259 -10.04 18.75 5.06
C MET A 259 -8.59 18.45 4.70
N MET A 260 -7.72 18.49 5.70
CA MET A 260 -6.27 18.33 5.57
C MET A 260 -5.82 17.40 6.69
N ALA A 261 -4.74 16.63 6.52
CA ALA A 261 -3.97 16.11 7.64
C ALA A 261 -2.95 17.16 8.11
N PRO A 262 -3.28 17.99 9.13
CA PRO A 262 -2.31 18.86 9.75
C PRO A 262 -1.37 18.07 10.63
N ILE A 263 -0.14 18.55 10.75
CA ILE A 263 0.79 18.14 11.81
C ILE A 263 0.35 18.73 13.16
N THR A 264 -0.44 19.82 13.14
CA THR A 264 -1.03 20.44 14.33
C THR A 264 -2.52 20.72 14.14
N THR A 265 -3.33 19.90 14.82
CA THR A 265 -4.79 19.87 14.98
C THR A 265 -5.60 21.01 14.37
N TRP A 266 -6.45 20.86 13.33
CA TRP A 266 -7.55 21.80 12.98
C TRP A 266 -8.52 21.27 11.88
N SER A 267 -9.33 20.22 12.13
CA SER A 267 -10.43 19.80 11.24
C SER A 267 -11.63 19.19 11.98
N VAL A 268 -12.83 19.43 11.46
CA VAL A 268 -14.13 19.02 12.03
C VAL A 268 -14.37 17.50 12.04
N SER A 269 -13.53 16.76 11.32
CA SER A 269 -13.54 15.31 11.21
C SER A 269 -12.52 14.62 12.13
N HIS A 270 -11.78 15.37 12.96
CA HIS A 270 -10.74 14.81 13.81
C HIS A 270 -11.18 14.51 15.25
N TRP A 271 -10.85 13.33 15.76
CA TRP A 271 -11.16 12.91 17.14
C TRP A 271 -10.25 13.58 18.17
N HIS A 272 -10.79 14.29 19.16
CA HIS A 272 -9.97 14.99 20.17
C HIS A 272 -9.00 14.06 20.95
N THR A 273 -7.72 14.46 21.05
CA THR A 273 -6.59 13.67 21.61
C THR A 273 -6.74 13.22 23.07
N SER A 274 -7.65 13.85 23.83
CA SER A 274 -7.94 13.47 25.22
C SER A 274 -8.64 12.11 25.38
N HIS A 275 -9.03 11.46 24.29
CA HIS A 275 -9.71 10.15 24.30
C HIS A 275 -8.78 9.07 23.77
N SER A 276 -7.67 8.90 24.49
CA SER A 276 -6.48 8.17 24.08
C SER A 276 -6.59 6.66 24.26
N ARG A 277 -6.54 5.94 23.12
CA ARG A 277 -6.06 4.55 22.91
C ARG A 277 -7.10 3.54 22.37
N PRO A 278 -6.74 2.78 21.30
CA PRO A 278 -5.55 2.98 20.44
C PRO A 278 -5.62 4.31 19.68
N GLU A 279 -4.48 4.88 19.27
CA GLU A 279 -4.46 6.06 18.39
C GLU A 279 -5.25 5.74 17.13
N GLN A 280 -6.11 6.66 16.69
CA GLN A 280 -7.01 6.46 15.56
C GLN A 280 -6.54 7.25 14.34
N VAL A 281 -6.80 6.70 13.15
CA VAL A 281 -6.34 7.34 11.91
C VAL A 281 -6.85 8.77 11.75
N MET A 282 -8.08 9.07 12.17
CA MET A 282 -8.65 10.43 12.11
C MET A 282 -8.35 11.27 13.36
N GLU A 283 -7.32 10.99 14.15
CA GLU A 283 -6.89 11.91 15.22
C GLU A 283 -6.20 13.16 14.64
N PRO A 284 -6.29 14.32 15.34
CA PRO A 284 -5.83 15.61 14.84
C PRO A 284 -4.32 15.79 14.92
N ALA A 285 -3.62 14.88 15.61
CA ALA A 285 -2.19 14.72 15.59
C ALA A 285 -1.88 13.23 15.72
N LEU A 286 -1.23 12.66 14.71
CA LEU A 286 -0.55 11.37 14.83
C LEU A 286 0.67 11.65 15.72
N SER A 287 0.65 11.22 16.98
CA SER A 287 1.50 11.83 17.99
C SER A 287 2.99 11.52 17.78
N ASP A 288 3.85 12.46 18.21
CA ASP A 288 5.31 12.35 18.13
C ASP A 288 5.92 11.48 19.25
N ASP A 289 5.12 10.96 20.20
CA ASP A 289 5.61 10.72 21.57
C ASP A 289 5.24 9.37 22.23
N LEU A 290 4.71 8.39 21.49
CA LEU A 290 4.51 7.01 21.99
C LEU A 290 4.77 6.00 20.87
N GLY A 291 5.85 5.24 21.00
CA GLY A 291 6.33 4.32 19.95
C GLY A 291 5.28 3.35 19.39
N SER A 292 5.45 3.07 18.09
CA SER A 292 5.12 1.80 17.43
C SER A 292 3.63 1.44 17.19
N PHE A 293 2.65 2.17 17.73
CA PHE A 293 1.23 1.87 17.47
C PHE A 293 0.55 2.90 16.55
N MET A 294 1.14 3.15 15.38
CA MET A 294 0.51 3.96 14.33
C MET A 294 -0.77 3.27 13.84
N ALA A 295 -1.83 4.06 13.63
CA ALA A 295 -3.16 3.61 13.21
C ALA A 295 -3.19 3.15 11.75
N ARG A 296 -2.48 2.06 11.43
CA ARG A 296 -2.48 1.39 10.12
C ARG A 296 -3.75 0.57 9.88
N GLU A 297 -4.87 1.08 10.39
CA GLU A 297 -6.19 0.49 10.34
C GLU A 297 -7.24 1.61 10.22
N ILE A 298 -8.43 1.28 9.69
CA ILE A 298 -9.50 2.28 9.59
C ILE A 298 -10.13 2.59 10.96
N GLY A 299 -10.07 1.68 11.93
CA GLY A 299 -10.55 1.91 13.30
C GLY A 299 -11.96 2.51 13.36
N LEU A 300 -12.14 3.63 14.06
CA LEU A 300 -13.42 4.36 14.18
C LEU A 300 -13.94 4.97 12.87
N LEU A 301 -13.12 5.03 11.82
CA LEU A 301 -13.59 5.41 10.49
C LEU A 301 -14.67 4.44 9.99
N GLY A 302 -14.52 3.13 10.21
CA GLY A 302 -15.49 2.12 9.77
C GLY A 302 -16.92 2.41 10.29
N PRO A 303 -17.13 2.51 11.62
CA PRO A 303 -18.40 2.95 12.20
C PRO A 303 -18.90 4.30 11.66
N ALA A 304 -18.02 5.30 11.51
CA ALA A 304 -18.40 6.60 10.97
C ALA A 304 -18.90 6.51 9.51
N LEU A 305 -18.30 5.65 8.69
CA LEU A 305 -18.74 5.37 7.32
C LEU A 305 -20.15 4.75 7.29
N GLN A 306 -20.45 3.84 8.22
CA GLN A 306 -21.80 3.27 8.35
C GLN A 306 -22.84 4.33 8.75
N ASP A 307 -22.48 5.22 9.68
CA ASP A 307 -23.32 6.36 10.08
C ASP A 307 -23.61 7.33 8.93
N MET A 308 -22.64 7.52 8.03
CA MET A 308 -22.80 8.33 6.82
C MET A 308 -23.62 7.62 5.73
N GLY A 309 -23.80 6.30 5.84
CA GLY A 309 -24.67 5.50 4.98
C GLY A 309 -23.95 4.71 3.90
N TRP A 310 -22.66 4.39 4.07
CA TRP A 310 -21.96 3.48 3.17
C TRP A 310 -22.69 2.12 3.09
N PRO A 311 -22.95 1.58 1.88
CA PRO A 311 -23.65 0.31 1.72
C PRO A 311 -22.81 -0.88 2.20
N ASP A 312 -23.47 -2.04 2.37
CA ASP A 312 -22.98 -3.31 2.94
C ASP A 312 -21.46 -3.44 3.04
N MET A 313 -20.86 -2.86 4.10
CA MET A 313 -19.46 -3.10 4.45
C MET A 313 -19.19 -4.60 4.59
N ALA A 314 -17.97 -5.03 4.31
CA ALA A 314 -17.59 -6.44 4.45
C ALA A 314 -17.90 -6.92 5.87
N LEU A 315 -18.87 -7.83 6.01
CA LEU A 315 -19.48 -8.21 7.29
C LEU A 315 -18.46 -8.71 8.32
N MET A 316 -17.48 -9.47 7.84
CA MET A 316 -16.25 -9.82 8.55
C MET A 316 -15.11 -9.55 7.60
N ALA A 317 -14.15 -8.72 8.02
CA ALA A 317 -13.01 -8.32 7.21
C ALA A 317 -11.71 -8.56 7.97
N ALA A 318 -10.65 -8.91 7.25
CA ALA A 318 -9.28 -8.95 7.76
C ALA A 318 -8.44 -7.94 6.95
N SER A 319 -7.63 -7.15 7.65
CA SER A 319 -6.81 -6.09 7.06
C SER A 319 -5.46 -6.04 7.79
N PRO A 320 -4.32 -6.11 7.08
CA PRO A 320 -4.20 -6.36 5.64
C PRO A 320 -4.67 -7.77 5.22
N THR A 321 -4.88 -7.99 3.91
CA THR A 321 -5.19 -9.33 3.38
C THR A 321 -3.94 -10.17 3.12
N THR A 322 -2.77 -9.53 3.07
CA THR A 322 -1.45 -10.17 3.07
C THR A 322 -0.54 -9.58 4.17
N LEU A 323 0.12 -10.45 4.93
CA LEU A 323 1.23 -10.08 5.82
C LEU A 323 2.55 -10.47 5.14
N LEU A 324 3.32 -9.47 4.71
CA LEU A 324 4.61 -9.63 4.05
C LEU A 324 5.73 -9.33 5.04
N PHE A 325 6.40 -10.36 5.55
CA PHE A 325 7.48 -10.26 6.51
C PHE A 325 8.81 -9.87 5.85
N ALA A 326 9.57 -9.02 6.54
CA ALA A 326 10.93 -8.69 6.14
C ALA A 326 11.82 -9.96 6.08
N PRO A 327 12.87 -9.95 5.24
CA PRO A 327 13.82 -11.04 5.16
C PRO A 327 14.37 -11.39 6.54
N THR A 328 14.42 -12.68 6.86
CA THR A 328 14.81 -13.15 8.20
C THR A 328 15.76 -14.33 8.08
N SER A 329 16.89 -14.30 8.79
CA SER A 329 17.84 -15.42 8.74
C SER A 329 17.21 -16.74 9.17
N MET A 330 17.54 -17.80 8.45
CA MET A 330 17.09 -19.15 8.79
C MET A 330 17.55 -19.55 10.20
N ASN A 331 16.67 -20.21 10.95
CA ASN A 331 16.93 -20.68 12.32
C ASN A 331 17.36 -19.59 13.32
N LYS A 332 17.18 -18.32 12.97
CA LYS A 332 17.29 -17.20 13.90
C LYS A 332 16.06 -17.14 14.80
N SER A 333 16.13 -16.27 15.80
CA SER A 333 14.96 -15.91 16.60
C SER A 333 13.87 -15.30 15.71
N LEU A 334 12.63 -15.35 16.21
CA LEU A 334 11.43 -14.80 15.56
C LEU A 334 11.62 -13.37 15.02
N SER A 335 11.08 -13.10 13.83
CA SER A 335 11.03 -11.77 13.20
C SER A 335 10.29 -10.72 14.05
N ALA A 336 10.38 -9.46 13.65
CA ALA A 336 9.42 -8.46 14.09
C ALA A 336 7.98 -8.94 13.77
N PRO A 337 7.04 -8.82 14.71
CA PRO A 337 5.68 -9.30 14.51
C PRO A 337 4.90 -8.39 13.57
N GLN A 338 4.07 -8.98 12.72
CA GLN A 338 3.05 -8.25 11.98
C GLN A 338 1.67 -8.53 12.55
N THR A 339 0.75 -7.59 12.36
CA THR A 339 -0.60 -7.66 12.93
C THR A 339 -1.63 -7.57 11.84
N VAL A 340 -2.58 -8.51 11.85
CA VAL A 340 -3.82 -8.39 11.11
C VAL A 340 -4.96 -7.99 12.04
N VAL A 341 -5.80 -7.08 11.57
CA VAL A 341 -6.99 -6.60 12.26
C VAL A 341 -8.20 -7.27 11.65
N VAL A 342 -8.94 -8.01 12.46
CA VAL A 342 -10.21 -8.63 12.08
C VAL A 342 -11.37 -7.82 12.62
N SER A 343 -12.21 -7.29 11.75
CA SER A 343 -13.33 -6.41 12.08
C SER A 343 -14.67 -7.11 11.87
N ASN A 344 -15.58 -6.99 12.84
CA ASN A 344 -16.97 -7.43 12.69
C ASN A 344 -17.89 -6.26 12.34
N ASN A 345 -18.14 -6.05 11.05
CA ASN A 345 -19.07 -5.02 10.58
C ASN A 345 -20.52 -5.49 10.53
N ARG A 346 -20.81 -6.75 10.90
CA ARG A 346 -22.16 -7.30 10.93
C ARG A 346 -22.90 -6.90 12.20
N ASN A 347 -24.16 -6.50 12.04
CA ASN A 347 -25.07 -6.35 13.17
C ASN A 347 -25.14 -7.64 14.02
N GLY A 348 -24.81 -7.49 15.30
CA GLY A 348 -24.77 -8.58 16.28
C GLY A 348 -23.37 -9.08 16.62
N VAL A 349 -23.31 -10.06 17.50
CA VAL A 349 -22.05 -10.67 17.98
C VAL A 349 -21.67 -11.82 17.06
N THR A 350 -20.41 -11.87 16.63
CA THR A 350 -19.83 -12.96 15.84
C THR A 350 -18.89 -13.80 16.72
N SER A 351 -18.96 -15.13 16.62
CA SER A 351 -18.06 -16.01 17.38
C SER A 351 -16.90 -16.46 16.50
N ILE A 352 -15.67 -16.09 16.84
CA ILE A 352 -14.44 -16.63 16.26
C ILE A 352 -14.22 -18.01 16.88
N THR A 353 -14.32 -19.05 16.07
CA THR A 353 -14.29 -20.44 16.54
C THR A 353 -12.88 -21.02 16.52
N GLN A 354 -12.03 -20.59 15.59
CA GLN A 354 -10.67 -21.09 15.42
C GLN A 354 -9.84 -20.09 14.63
N VAL A 355 -8.57 -19.95 15.01
CA VAL A 355 -7.54 -19.24 14.25
C VAL A 355 -6.38 -20.21 14.07
N GLU A 356 -5.97 -20.45 12.83
CA GLU A 356 -4.93 -21.41 12.51
C GLU A 356 -4.10 -20.97 11.30
N ILE A 357 -2.88 -21.49 11.19
CA ILE A 357 -2.03 -21.30 10.02
C ILE A 357 -2.01 -22.62 9.22
N LEU A 358 -2.26 -22.51 7.93
CA LEU A 358 -2.36 -23.61 6.98
C LEU A 358 -1.32 -23.43 5.85
N GLY A 359 -1.02 -24.49 5.12
CA GLY A 359 -0.06 -24.48 4.01
C GLY A 359 1.23 -25.23 4.33
N ASP A 360 2.05 -25.42 3.30
CA ASP A 360 3.25 -26.27 3.36
C ASP A 360 4.37 -25.63 4.20
N HIS A 361 4.47 -24.29 4.18
CA HIS A 361 5.40 -23.55 5.04
C HIS A 361 4.78 -23.04 6.34
N ALA A 362 3.64 -23.58 6.78
CA ALA A 362 2.96 -23.14 8.01
C ALA A 362 3.87 -23.20 9.25
N GLY A 363 4.84 -24.13 9.29
CA GLY A 363 5.82 -24.25 10.37
C GLY A 363 6.78 -23.06 10.51
N SER A 364 6.92 -22.24 9.46
CA SER A 364 7.74 -21.02 9.46
C SER A 364 7.02 -19.82 10.06
N PHE A 365 5.72 -19.93 10.35
CA PHE A 365 4.91 -18.84 10.89
C PHE A 365 4.29 -19.25 12.23
N SER A 366 4.09 -18.28 13.12
CA SER A 366 3.52 -18.54 14.43
C SER A 366 2.57 -17.46 14.87
N ILE A 367 1.40 -17.85 15.41
CA ILE A 367 0.46 -16.93 16.02
C ILE A 367 0.97 -16.58 17.42
N LEU A 368 1.33 -15.32 17.62
CA LEU A 368 1.90 -14.81 18.86
C LEU A 368 0.83 -14.33 19.84
N SER A 369 -0.25 -13.76 19.30
CA SER A 369 -1.42 -13.31 20.06
C SER A 369 -2.68 -13.30 19.21
N GLY A 370 -3.86 -13.22 19.82
CA GLY A 370 -5.15 -13.18 19.11
C GLY A 370 -5.65 -14.52 18.54
N GLY A 371 -4.89 -15.62 18.68
CA GLY A 371 -5.26 -16.93 18.13
C GLY A 371 -6.32 -17.74 18.89
N SER A 372 -6.77 -17.26 20.06
CA SER A 372 -7.74 -17.99 20.88
C SER A 372 -9.19 -17.74 20.41
N PRO A 373 -10.08 -18.75 20.46
CA PRO A 373 -11.50 -18.56 20.21
C PRO A 373 -12.08 -17.47 21.10
N THR A 374 -12.89 -16.59 20.50
CA THR A 374 -13.42 -15.40 21.18
C THR A 374 -14.73 -14.95 20.54
N THR A 375 -15.40 -13.98 21.15
CA THR A 375 -16.58 -13.33 20.58
C THR A 375 -16.25 -11.89 20.22
N LEU A 376 -16.60 -11.48 19.01
CA LEU A 376 -16.39 -10.14 18.49
C LEU A 376 -17.75 -9.43 18.43
N PRO A 377 -17.99 -8.37 19.23
CA PRO A 377 -19.24 -7.61 19.15
C PRO A 377 -19.36 -6.88 17.81
N TYR A 378 -20.55 -6.36 17.51
CA TYR A 378 -20.75 -5.49 16.35
C TYR A 378 -19.82 -4.28 16.46
N LEU A 379 -19.11 -4.00 15.36
CA LEU A 379 -18.05 -2.99 15.22
C LEU A 379 -16.84 -3.21 16.15
N GLY A 380 -16.68 -4.41 16.68
CA GLY A 380 -15.49 -4.82 17.41
C GLY A 380 -14.36 -5.24 16.47
N THR A 381 -13.12 -5.03 16.92
CA THR A 381 -11.89 -5.48 16.25
C THR A 381 -11.13 -6.50 17.10
N LEU A 382 -10.47 -7.46 16.43
CA LEU A 382 -9.57 -8.44 17.02
C LEU A 382 -8.21 -8.31 16.34
N TYR A 383 -7.17 -8.09 17.14
CA TYR A 383 -5.79 -8.03 16.68
C TYR A 383 -5.16 -9.42 16.78
N ILE A 384 -4.65 -9.92 15.67
CA ILE A 384 -3.92 -11.18 15.60
C ILE A 384 -2.49 -10.86 15.18
N SER A 385 -1.56 -11.14 16.07
CA SER A 385 -0.14 -10.93 15.82
C SER A 385 0.50 -12.24 15.36
N VAL A 386 1.22 -12.18 14.25
CA VAL A 386 1.92 -13.30 13.63
C VAL A 386 3.41 -12.94 13.53
N GLY A 387 4.28 -13.92 13.78
CA GLY A 387 5.72 -13.78 13.55
C GLY A 387 6.23 -14.85 12.61
N PHE A 388 7.40 -14.58 12.02
CA PHE A 388 8.05 -15.40 11.02
C PHE A 388 9.40 -15.92 11.54
N SER A 389 9.69 -17.20 11.34
CA SER A 389 10.94 -17.87 11.72
C SER A 389 11.21 -18.99 10.70
N PRO A 390 11.88 -18.67 9.58
CA PRO A 390 12.14 -19.64 8.53
C PRO A 390 13.14 -20.71 9.00
N GLY A 391 12.86 -21.98 8.69
CA GLY A 391 13.77 -23.10 8.97
C GLY A 391 14.88 -23.27 7.92
N SER A 392 14.72 -22.66 6.75
CA SER A 392 15.59 -22.74 5.58
C SER A 392 15.57 -21.44 4.80
N VAL A 393 16.56 -21.24 3.92
CA VAL A 393 16.58 -20.17 2.92
C VAL A 393 15.38 -20.31 1.96
N GLY A 394 15.03 -19.22 1.30
CA GLY A 394 14.05 -19.16 0.23
C GLY A 394 12.69 -18.64 0.67
N TYR A 395 11.82 -18.43 -0.30
CA TYR A 395 10.46 -17.92 -0.09
C TYR A 395 9.63 -18.88 0.76
N LYS A 396 8.74 -18.33 1.58
CA LYS A 396 7.84 -19.06 2.48
C LYS A 396 6.45 -18.46 2.36
N GLU A 397 5.48 -19.33 2.09
CA GLU A 397 4.06 -18.96 1.97
C GLU A 397 3.17 -19.81 2.88
N ALA A 398 2.19 -19.18 3.50
CA ALA A 398 1.16 -19.84 4.29
C ALA A 398 -0.15 -19.04 4.30
N THR A 399 -1.21 -19.60 4.87
CA THR A 399 -2.50 -18.92 5.03
C THR A 399 -2.90 -18.90 6.50
N LEU A 400 -3.10 -17.71 7.06
CA LEU A 400 -3.78 -17.53 8.34
C LEU A 400 -5.29 -17.58 8.11
N ARG A 401 -5.94 -18.62 8.61
CA ARG A 401 -7.39 -18.81 8.53
C ARG A 401 -8.08 -18.45 9.84
N ILE A 402 -9.03 -17.52 9.77
CA ILE A 402 -9.89 -17.11 10.87
C ILE A 402 -11.30 -17.65 10.63
N SER A 403 -11.63 -18.77 11.27
CA SER A 403 -12.94 -19.38 11.21
C SER A 403 -13.91 -18.73 12.20
N TYR A 404 -15.12 -18.43 11.75
CA TYR A 404 -16.16 -17.80 12.57
C TYR A 404 -17.55 -18.36 12.30
N ASN A 405 -18.48 -18.07 13.20
CA ASN A 405 -19.88 -18.47 13.10
C ASN A 405 -20.81 -17.29 13.40
N ASP A 406 -21.66 -16.95 12.43
CA ASP A 406 -22.70 -15.92 12.50
C ASP A 406 -24.13 -16.50 12.34
N GLY A 407 -24.26 -17.80 12.62
CA GLY A 407 -25.42 -18.64 12.30
C GLY A 407 -25.08 -19.75 11.30
N ILE A 408 -23.97 -19.60 10.57
CA ILE A 408 -23.36 -20.61 9.68
C ILE A 408 -21.84 -20.51 9.86
N THR A 409 -21.13 -21.64 9.75
CA THR A 409 -19.65 -21.67 9.77
C THR A 409 -19.08 -21.05 8.49
N LYS A 410 -18.17 -20.09 8.65
CA LYS A 410 -17.47 -19.34 7.59
C LYS A 410 -16.00 -19.11 8.00
N HIS A 411 -15.20 -18.53 7.11
CA HIS A 411 -13.85 -18.09 7.41
C HIS A 411 -13.49 -16.82 6.64
N VAL A 412 -12.47 -16.11 7.12
CA VAL A 412 -11.66 -15.16 6.35
C VAL A 412 -10.22 -15.65 6.36
N ASP A 413 -9.53 -15.50 5.23
CA ASP A 413 -8.15 -15.95 5.05
C ASP A 413 -7.25 -14.74 4.80
N VAL A 414 -6.01 -14.83 5.29
CA VAL A 414 -4.96 -13.82 5.15
C VAL A 414 -3.70 -14.53 4.66
N ALA A 415 -3.11 -14.06 3.56
CA ALA A 415 -1.87 -14.62 3.06
C ALA A 415 -0.69 -14.23 3.97
N LEU A 416 0.23 -15.16 4.17
CA LEU A 416 1.46 -14.94 4.92
C LEU A 416 2.62 -15.21 3.98
N GLU A 417 3.51 -14.24 3.83
CA GLU A 417 4.62 -14.29 2.89
C GLU A 417 5.90 -13.80 3.59
N GLY A 418 7.03 -14.46 3.35
CA GLY A 418 8.32 -14.02 3.89
C GLY A 418 9.47 -14.76 3.24
N PHE A 419 10.67 -14.19 3.33
CA PHE A 419 11.87 -14.79 2.73
C PHE A 419 12.88 -15.17 3.80
N GLY A 420 13.31 -16.44 3.78
CA GLY A 420 14.41 -16.91 4.61
C GLY A 420 15.75 -16.58 3.97
N ILE A 421 16.63 -15.88 4.67
CA ILE A 421 18.01 -15.62 4.22
C ILE A 421 19.01 -16.46 5.03
N MET A 422 20.28 -16.45 4.62
CA MET A 422 21.36 -17.03 5.45
C MET A 422 21.61 -16.18 6.70
N THR A 423 22.70 -16.44 7.42
CA THR A 423 23.09 -15.60 8.57
C THR A 423 23.18 -14.14 8.13
N ASP A 424 22.54 -13.27 8.89
CA ASP A 424 22.58 -11.81 8.78
C ASP A 424 22.96 -11.33 10.19
N SER A 425 24.21 -10.89 10.32
CA SER A 425 24.86 -10.57 11.59
C SER A 425 24.57 -9.18 12.12
N ASP A 426 24.19 -8.25 11.24
CA ASP A 426 23.94 -6.85 11.58
C ASP A 426 22.48 -6.40 11.38
N ASP A 427 21.61 -7.35 11.01
CA ASP A 427 20.16 -7.28 10.95
C ASP A 427 19.63 -6.28 9.91
N ASP A 428 20.38 -6.05 8.83
CA ASP A 428 20.05 -5.09 7.77
C ASP A 428 19.12 -5.66 6.68
N GLY A 429 18.93 -6.99 6.66
CA GLY A 429 18.09 -7.70 5.70
C GLY A 429 18.83 -8.30 4.49
N ILE A 430 20.15 -8.19 4.45
CA ILE A 430 21.06 -8.87 3.52
C ILE A 430 21.78 -9.98 4.29
N SER A 431 22.24 -11.05 3.63
CA SER A 431 23.02 -12.09 4.33
C SER A 431 24.52 -11.80 4.33
N ASP A 432 25.25 -12.24 5.37
CA ASP A 432 26.70 -12.11 5.48
C ASP A 432 27.44 -12.64 4.23
N PHE A 433 26.87 -13.65 3.57
CA PHE A 433 27.41 -14.22 2.34
C PHE A 433 27.25 -13.26 1.16
N ASP A 434 26.10 -12.61 1.05
CA ASP A 434 25.78 -11.63 0.01
C ASP A 434 26.64 -10.37 0.12
N GLU A 435 26.96 -9.96 1.34
CA GLU A 435 27.80 -8.79 1.61
C GLU A 435 29.29 -9.08 1.47
N THR A 436 29.70 -10.34 1.42
CA THR A 436 31.12 -10.73 1.31
C THR A 436 31.51 -11.32 -0.04
N ARG A 437 30.54 -11.74 -0.86
CA ARG A 437 30.82 -12.23 -2.23
C ARG A 437 31.22 -11.07 -3.16
N ASP A 438 32.08 -11.36 -4.13
CA ASP A 438 32.38 -10.39 -5.20
C ASP A 438 31.16 -10.23 -6.11
N LEU A 439 30.81 -8.99 -6.45
CA LEU A 439 29.66 -8.66 -7.31
C LEU A 439 30.14 -8.50 -8.75
N TYR A 440 30.14 -9.60 -9.51
CA TYR A 440 30.49 -9.62 -10.94
C TYR A 440 31.88 -9.01 -11.27
N GLY A 441 32.86 -9.24 -10.38
CA GLY A 441 34.23 -8.73 -10.53
C GLY A 441 34.43 -7.28 -10.06
N LEU A 442 33.42 -6.68 -9.45
CA LEU A 442 33.51 -5.44 -8.68
C LEU A 442 33.59 -5.74 -7.18
N SER A 443 34.22 -4.83 -6.45
CA SER A 443 34.28 -4.92 -4.99
C SER A 443 32.88 -4.71 -4.43
N ASN A 444 32.45 -5.62 -3.57
CA ASN A 444 31.23 -5.47 -2.80
C ASN A 444 31.34 -4.21 -1.91
N PRO A 445 30.39 -3.26 -2.00
CA PRO A 445 30.39 -2.07 -1.16
C PRO A 445 29.81 -2.31 0.23
N PHE A 446 29.05 -3.39 0.44
CA PHE A 446 28.37 -3.74 1.69
C PHE A 446 29.31 -4.39 2.71
N ASN A 447 28.87 -4.48 3.97
CA ASN A 447 29.71 -4.97 5.06
C ASN A 447 28.89 -5.55 6.21
N TRP A 448 28.90 -6.88 6.30
CA TRP A 448 28.20 -7.74 7.28
C TRP A 448 28.35 -7.43 8.77
N GLN A 449 29.17 -6.44 9.14
CA GLN A 449 29.36 -6.00 10.53
C GLN A 449 28.77 -4.60 10.79
N VAL A 450 28.22 -3.96 9.78
CA VAL A 450 27.85 -2.55 9.77
C VAL A 450 26.53 -2.42 9.03
N THR A 451 25.45 -2.38 9.81
CA THR A 451 24.06 -2.28 9.34
C THR A 451 23.81 -1.18 8.29
N ASP A 452 24.60 -0.11 8.30
CA ASP A 452 24.45 1.11 7.47
C ASP A 452 25.86 1.53 6.98
N SER A 453 26.40 0.76 6.04
CA SER A 453 27.76 0.97 5.49
C SER A 453 27.75 1.78 4.19
N THR A 454 26.64 1.74 3.46
CA THR A 454 26.37 2.41 2.20
C THR A 454 25.11 3.26 2.31
N GLY A 455 24.84 4.06 1.27
CA GLY A 455 23.60 4.83 1.15
C GLY A 455 23.03 4.70 -0.25
N GLU A 456 22.02 5.49 -0.53
CA GLU A 456 21.34 5.53 -1.82
C GLU A 456 22.26 5.97 -2.98
N ASN A 457 21.99 5.52 -4.22
CA ASN A 457 22.60 6.02 -5.47
C ASN A 457 24.14 6.04 -5.49
N GLY A 458 24.77 5.01 -4.94
CA GLY A 458 26.20 4.74 -5.01
C GLY A 458 27.00 5.39 -3.89
N GLU A 459 26.31 5.91 -2.88
CA GLU A 459 26.93 6.46 -1.68
C GLU A 459 27.62 5.34 -0.90
N THR A 460 28.93 5.46 -0.70
CA THR A 460 29.74 4.44 -0.01
C THR A 460 29.89 4.74 1.48
N THR A 461 28.92 5.43 2.05
CA THR A 461 28.86 5.78 3.47
C THR A 461 27.42 5.77 3.91
N GLY A 462 27.17 5.28 5.13
CA GLY A 462 25.83 5.23 5.71
C GLY A 462 25.10 6.57 5.76
N ASP A 463 23.81 6.53 5.47
CA ASP A 463 22.87 7.66 5.47
C ASP A 463 21.81 7.57 6.58
N GLY A 464 21.87 6.52 7.40
CA GLY A 464 20.93 6.25 8.49
C GLY A 464 19.78 5.32 8.10
N VAL A 465 19.83 4.70 6.91
CA VAL A 465 18.95 3.63 6.46
C VAL A 465 19.78 2.36 6.31
N ASP A 466 19.32 1.23 6.86
CA ASP A 466 20.09 -0.02 6.79
C ASP A 466 20.33 -0.45 5.33
N ASP A 467 21.49 -1.04 5.04
CA ASP A 467 21.98 -1.30 3.68
C ASP A 467 20.99 -2.11 2.84
N GLY A 468 20.35 -3.14 3.42
CA GLY A 468 19.28 -3.90 2.76
C GLY A 468 18.08 -3.07 2.31
N TYR A 469 17.87 -1.86 2.83
CA TYR A 469 16.79 -0.97 2.41
C TYR A 469 17.22 0.09 1.40
N ASN A 470 18.51 0.41 1.31
CA ASN A 470 19.01 1.32 0.30
C ASN A 470 18.83 0.75 -1.11
N ASP A 471 18.74 1.64 -2.09
CA ASP A 471 18.80 1.39 -3.53
C ASP A 471 20.16 1.92 -4.00
N PHE A 472 21.17 1.06 -3.90
CA PHE A 472 22.55 1.51 -4.09
C PHE A 472 22.82 1.93 -5.52
N ASP A 473 22.08 1.45 -6.53
CA ASP A 473 22.31 1.86 -7.92
C ASP A 473 21.28 2.84 -8.49
N GLY A 474 20.19 3.09 -7.75
CA GLY A 474 19.18 4.09 -8.05
C GLY A 474 18.14 3.64 -9.08
N ASP A 475 17.92 2.35 -9.22
CA ASP A 475 17.01 1.78 -10.22
C ASP A 475 15.56 1.61 -9.74
N GLY A 476 15.33 1.78 -8.44
CA GLY A 476 14.04 1.70 -7.78
C GLY A 476 13.78 0.40 -7.01
N MET A 477 14.71 -0.55 -7.00
CA MET A 477 14.71 -1.72 -6.13
C MET A 477 15.62 -1.50 -4.91
N SER A 478 15.34 -2.19 -3.82
CA SER A 478 16.26 -2.16 -2.67
C SER A 478 17.27 -3.30 -2.74
N ASN A 479 18.46 -3.08 -2.19
CA ASN A 479 19.58 -4.03 -2.21
C ASN A 479 19.16 -5.43 -1.73
N ARG A 480 18.33 -5.53 -0.67
CA ARG A 480 17.83 -6.83 -0.19
C ARG A 480 16.92 -7.53 -1.21
N GLU A 481 16.06 -6.77 -1.90
CA GLU A 481 15.17 -7.34 -2.92
C GLU A 481 16.01 -7.82 -4.10
N GLU A 482 17.01 -7.05 -4.49
CA GLU A 482 17.96 -7.44 -5.52
C GLU A 482 18.69 -8.72 -5.14
N PHE A 483 19.25 -8.82 -3.93
CA PHE A 483 19.88 -10.06 -3.47
C PHE A 483 18.92 -11.25 -3.40
N ILE A 484 17.68 -11.03 -2.95
CA ILE A 484 16.65 -12.08 -2.85
C ILE A 484 16.27 -12.62 -4.23
N PHE A 485 16.16 -11.74 -5.23
CA PHE A 485 15.75 -12.09 -6.59
C PHE A 485 16.95 -12.32 -7.53
N GLY A 486 18.19 -12.21 -7.04
CA GLY A 486 19.41 -12.48 -7.82
C GLY A 486 19.91 -11.35 -8.70
N TYR A 487 19.37 -10.16 -8.54
CA TYR A 487 19.86 -8.97 -9.20
C TYR A 487 21.15 -8.46 -8.54
N ASN A 488 21.82 -7.57 -9.28
CA ASN A 488 23.09 -7.04 -8.87
C ASN A 488 22.90 -5.62 -8.32
N PRO A 489 23.01 -5.39 -7.01
CA PRO A 489 22.73 -4.11 -6.34
C PRO A 489 23.69 -2.96 -6.67
N ILE A 490 24.55 -3.14 -7.66
CA ILE A 490 25.47 -2.11 -8.15
C ILE A 490 25.32 -1.91 -9.67
N ASP A 491 24.34 -2.56 -10.32
CA ASP A 491 24.09 -2.47 -11.76
C ASP A 491 22.67 -1.98 -12.07
N PRO A 492 22.52 -0.67 -12.37
CA PRO A 492 21.20 -0.04 -12.58
C PRO A 492 20.50 -0.49 -13.87
N GLY A 493 21.08 -1.47 -14.58
CA GLY A 493 20.49 -2.16 -15.73
C GLY A 493 19.73 -3.44 -15.40
N ASN A 494 19.69 -3.88 -14.13
CA ASN A 494 19.02 -5.09 -13.69
C ASN A 494 17.62 -4.82 -13.10
N TYR A 495 16.65 -4.53 -13.98
CA TYR A 495 15.25 -4.36 -13.57
C TYR A 495 14.61 -5.71 -13.18
N GLY A 496 14.11 -5.80 -11.94
CA GLY A 496 13.82 -7.07 -11.31
C GLY A 496 12.55 -7.18 -10.45
N VAL A 497 11.44 -6.65 -10.92
CA VAL A 497 10.17 -6.71 -10.15
C VAL A 497 9.53 -8.09 -10.36
N ARG A 498 8.93 -8.72 -9.32
CA ARG A 498 7.87 -9.74 -9.52
C ARG A 498 6.82 -9.16 -10.46
N THR A 499 6.87 -9.56 -11.72
CA THR A 499 5.95 -9.03 -12.72
C THR A 499 4.82 -10.02 -12.94
N ALA A 500 3.83 -9.64 -13.74
CA ALA A 500 2.85 -10.61 -14.23
C ALA A 500 3.46 -11.61 -15.25
N TYR A 501 4.78 -11.60 -15.41
CA TYR A 501 5.55 -12.38 -16.36
C TYR A 501 6.75 -13.09 -15.70
N ASP A 502 6.91 -13.00 -14.38
CA ASP A 502 7.94 -13.64 -13.55
C ASP A 502 7.27 -13.85 -12.18
N THR A 503 6.51 -14.94 -12.10
CA THR A 503 5.51 -15.17 -11.06
C THR A 503 6.17 -15.56 -9.75
N ASP A 504 7.27 -16.30 -9.76
CA ASP A 504 8.00 -16.71 -8.56
C ASP A 504 9.19 -15.81 -8.21
N GLY A 505 9.63 -14.95 -9.14
CA GLY A 505 10.64 -13.92 -8.92
C GLY A 505 12.05 -14.48 -8.89
N ASP A 506 12.32 -15.58 -9.58
CA ASP A 506 13.62 -16.24 -9.57
C ASP A 506 14.63 -15.65 -10.58
N GLY A 507 14.18 -14.71 -11.39
CA GLY A 507 14.96 -14.04 -12.44
C GLY A 507 14.73 -14.59 -13.85
N ILE A 508 13.92 -15.63 -14.01
CA ILE A 508 13.46 -16.18 -15.29
C ILE A 508 12.00 -15.75 -15.52
N LEU A 509 11.62 -15.47 -16.77
CA LEU A 509 10.23 -15.11 -17.08
C LEU A 509 9.36 -16.38 -17.16
N ASP A 510 8.11 -16.29 -16.70
CA ASP A 510 7.08 -17.34 -16.80
C ASP A 510 6.96 -17.90 -18.23
N GLU A 511 7.16 -17.03 -19.25
CA GLU A 511 7.09 -17.43 -20.65
C GLU A 511 8.29 -18.25 -21.12
N ASP A 512 9.45 -18.03 -20.52
CA ASP A 512 10.71 -18.73 -20.80
C ASP A 512 10.75 -20.09 -20.08
N GLU A 513 10.27 -20.13 -18.83
CA GLU A 513 10.12 -21.35 -18.05
C GLU A 513 9.00 -22.24 -18.62
N ALA A 514 7.86 -21.66 -19.01
CA ALA A 514 6.78 -22.42 -19.63
C ALA A 514 7.08 -22.83 -21.09
N ALA A 515 8.03 -22.17 -21.77
CA ALA A 515 8.45 -22.54 -23.12
C ALA A 515 9.23 -23.87 -23.13
N ASP A 516 9.92 -24.19 -22.04
CA ASP A 516 10.61 -25.47 -21.88
C ASP A 516 9.83 -26.45 -21.00
N LEU A 517 8.79 -27.06 -21.58
CA LEU A 517 7.99 -28.12 -20.92
C LEU A 517 8.80 -29.37 -20.51
N SER A 518 10.09 -29.42 -20.81
CA SER A 518 11.05 -30.46 -20.42
C SER A 518 12.19 -29.95 -19.54
N GLY A 519 12.24 -28.65 -19.26
CA GLY A 519 13.25 -28.00 -18.45
C GLY A 519 13.01 -28.20 -16.96
N PRO A 520 14.03 -27.92 -16.14
CA PRO A 520 13.95 -28.04 -14.69
C PRO A 520 13.18 -26.87 -14.05
N PHE A 521 13.11 -25.71 -14.69
CA PHE A 521 12.56 -24.44 -14.20
C PHE A 521 11.02 -24.43 -14.14
N ASP A 522 10.44 -24.06 -13.00
CA ASP A 522 8.98 -24.02 -12.76
C ASP A 522 8.53 -22.58 -12.47
N PRO A 523 7.63 -21.98 -13.29
CA PRO A 523 7.16 -20.59 -13.14
C PRO A 523 6.54 -20.21 -11.79
N TYR A 524 6.27 -21.19 -10.94
CA TYR A 524 5.64 -21.00 -9.65
C TYR A 524 6.53 -21.42 -8.48
N ASN A 525 7.73 -21.94 -8.74
CA ASN A 525 8.68 -22.39 -7.73
C ASN A 525 10.12 -22.08 -8.14
N GLY A 526 10.60 -20.92 -7.71
CA GLY A 526 11.89 -20.37 -8.11
C GLY A 526 13.17 -21.07 -7.62
N ASP A 527 13.09 -22.31 -7.12
CA ASP A 527 14.23 -23.15 -6.73
C ASP A 527 13.82 -24.61 -6.99
N THR A 528 13.90 -25.00 -8.26
CA THR A 528 13.64 -26.35 -8.77
C THR A 528 14.89 -27.07 -9.24
N SER A 529 15.98 -26.34 -9.44
CA SER A 529 17.23 -26.78 -10.02
C SER A 529 18.44 -26.33 -9.20
N GLY A 530 19.63 -26.66 -9.68
CA GLY A 530 20.93 -26.28 -9.15
C GLY A 530 21.99 -26.34 -10.25
N ASP A 531 23.23 -26.04 -9.91
CA ASP A 531 24.32 -26.01 -10.89
C ASP A 531 24.65 -27.39 -11.52
N TYR A 532 25.29 -27.39 -12.70
CA TYR A 532 25.87 -28.57 -13.35
C TYR A 532 24.88 -29.73 -13.64
N PHE A 533 23.74 -29.39 -14.24
CA PHE A 533 22.64 -30.23 -14.69
C PHE A 533 21.91 -30.89 -13.52
N SER A 534 21.73 -30.13 -12.44
CA SER A 534 21.08 -30.61 -11.23
C SER A 534 19.60 -30.24 -11.23
N ASP A 535 18.71 -31.22 -11.39
CA ASP A 535 17.26 -31.05 -11.18
C ASP A 535 16.89 -31.17 -9.69
N VAL A 536 17.76 -30.67 -8.82
CA VAL A 536 17.60 -30.75 -7.38
C VAL A 536 17.79 -29.34 -6.82
N PRO A 537 16.78 -28.82 -6.09
CA PRO A 537 16.88 -27.54 -5.39
C PRO A 537 18.11 -27.52 -4.49
N ASP A 538 18.93 -26.47 -4.61
CA ASP A 538 20.13 -26.28 -3.81
C ASP A 538 20.06 -25.04 -2.90
N GLY A 539 18.93 -24.31 -2.96
CA GLY A 539 18.69 -23.10 -2.18
C GLY A 539 19.12 -21.81 -2.87
N ILE A 540 19.59 -21.89 -4.13
CA ILE A 540 19.86 -20.75 -5.00
C ILE A 540 18.72 -20.66 -6.03
N PRO A 541 18.14 -19.48 -6.27
CA PRO A 541 17.06 -19.34 -7.24
C PRO A 541 17.45 -19.81 -8.63
N ASP A 542 16.51 -20.38 -9.38
CA ASP A 542 16.86 -21.03 -10.66
C ASP A 542 17.48 -20.04 -11.65
N GLY A 543 17.02 -18.79 -11.71
CA GLY A 543 17.66 -17.77 -12.54
C GLY A 543 19.12 -17.48 -12.19
N GLN A 544 19.56 -17.78 -10.96
CA GLN A 544 20.95 -17.59 -10.51
C GLN A 544 21.84 -18.83 -10.65
N ASN A 545 21.25 -20.01 -10.88
CA ASN A 545 22.01 -21.23 -11.10
C ASN A 545 22.71 -21.17 -12.46
N ASP A 546 23.90 -21.78 -12.54
CA ASP A 546 24.60 -22.07 -13.79
C ASP A 546 24.28 -23.53 -14.12
N TYR A 547 23.07 -23.76 -14.65
CA TYR A 547 22.54 -25.11 -14.79
C TYR A 547 23.41 -25.93 -15.74
N ASP A 548 23.97 -25.37 -16.81
CA ASP A 548 24.79 -26.16 -17.73
C ASP A 548 26.30 -26.16 -17.40
N GLY A 549 26.74 -25.31 -16.47
CA GLY A 549 28.10 -25.23 -15.95
C GLY A 549 29.08 -24.54 -16.91
N ASP A 550 28.61 -23.68 -17.81
CA ASP A 550 29.44 -22.98 -18.78
C ASP A 550 30.00 -21.62 -18.29
N GLY A 551 29.49 -21.16 -17.15
CA GLY A 551 29.89 -19.93 -16.47
C GLY A 551 28.94 -18.74 -16.67
N PHE A 552 27.77 -18.94 -17.27
CA PHE A 552 26.65 -17.98 -17.27
C PHE A 552 25.51 -18.49 -16.39
N ASP A 553 24.80 -17.57 -15.74
CA ASP A 553 23.59 -17.92 -15.00
C ASP A 553 22.37 -18.05 -15.94
N ASN A 554 21.38 -18.83 -15.51
CA ASN A 554 20.23 -19.15 -16.34
C ASN A 554 19.44 -17.91 -16.79
N ALA A 555 19.30 -16.92 -15.90
CA ALA A 555 18.62 -15.66 -16.20
C ALA A 555 19.36 -14.85 -17.29
N PHE A 556 20.69 -14.79 -17.25
CA PHE A 556 21.51 -14.17 -18.27
C PHE A 556 21.29 -14.85 -19.62
N GLU A 557 21.23 -16.17 -19.63
CA GLU A 557 21.10 -16.91 -20.87
C GLU A 557 19.77 -16.68 -21.57
N TYR A 558 18.67 -16.78 -20.82
CA TYR A 558 17.35 -16.43 -21.35
C TYR A 558 17.30 -14.98 -21.86
N ARG A 559 17.88 -14.03 -21.10
CA ARG A 559 17.92 -12.61 -21.47
C ARG A 559 18.66 -12.33 -22.78
N TRP A 560 19.69 -13.12 -23.09
CA TRP A 560 20.49 -12.96 -24.31
C TRP A 560 20.17 -13.98 -25.41
N GLY A 561 19.16 -14.83 -25.20
CA GLY A 561 18.67 -15.81 -26.16
C GLY A 561 19.63 -16.97 -26.39
N THR A 562 20.47 -17.28 -25.40
CA THR A 562 21.21 -18.55 -25.27
C THR A 562 20.35 -19.56 -24.52
N ASN A 563 20.81 -20.80 -24.38
CA ASN A 563 19.99 -21.89 -23.84
C ASN A 563 20.62 -22.44 -22.55
N PRO A 564 20.01 -22.20 -21.37
CA PRO A 564 20.55 -22.63 -20.08
C PRO A 564 20.61 -24.14 -19.84
N LEU A 565 20.20 -24.94 -20.81
CA LEU A 565 20.37 -26.40 -20.81
C LEU A 565 21.53 -26.87 -21.72
N GLU A 566 22.23 -25.97 -22.41
CA GLU A 566 23.25 -26.29 -23.41
C GLU A 566 24.51 -25.40 -23.32
N PRO A 567 25.68 -25.95 -22.91
CA PRO A 567 26.89 -25.16 -22.69
C PRO A 567 27.32 -24.35 -23.92
N ASP A 568 27.37 -23.02 -23.78
CA ASP A 568 27.58 -22.06 -24.83
C ASP A 568 29.01 -21.46 -24.82
N PHE A 569 29.93 -22.12 -25.53
CA PHE A 569 31.33 -21.70 -25.62
C PHE A 569 31.62 -20.47 -26.52
N ASP A 570 30.60 -19.85 -27.11
CA ASP A 570 30.74 -18.72 -28.06
C ASP A 570 29.51 -17.79 -27.97
N ILE A 571 29.54 -16.75 -27.12
CA ILE A 571 28.49 -15.71 -27.12
C ILE A 571 28.40 -15.07 -28.51
N LYS A 572 27.32 -15.37 -29.25
CA LYS A 572 27.02 -14.73 -30.53
C LYS A 572 26.20 -13.48 -30.28
N ILE A 573 26.88 -12.34 -30.10
CA ILE A 573 26.22 -11.03 -30.04
C ILE A 573 25.32 -10.88 -31.28
N PRO A 574 23.98 -10.75 -31.13
CA PRO A 574 23.07 -10.58 -32.24
C PRO A 574 23.40 -9.29 -32.98
N ALA A 575 23.49 -9.35 -34.32
CA ALA A 575 23.77 -8.19 -35.17
C ALA A 575 22.72 -7.06 -35.06
N SER A 576 21.64 -7.27 -34.29
CA SER A 576 20.56 -6.31 -34.00
C SER A 576 20.81 -5.43 -32.78
N SER A 577 21.83 -5.68 -31.95
CA SER A 577 22.12 -4.80 -30.81
C SER A 577 22.82 -3.51 -31.24
N SER A 578 22.52 -2.41 -30.55
CA SER A 578 23.13 -1.08 -30.79
C SER A 578 24.67 -1.11 -30.65
N LEU A 579 25.18 -2.00 -29.79
CA LEU A 579 26.61 -2.34 -29.66
C LEU A 579 27.16 -3.06 -30.90
N GLY A 580 26.43 -4.02 -31.47
CA GLY A 580 26.83 -4.73 -32.69
C GLY A 580 26.93 -3.82 -33.93
N VAL A 581 26.04 -2.84 -34.04
CA VAL A 581 26.10 -1.79 -35.08
C VAL A 581 27.28 -0.83 -34.83
N GLY A 582 27.53 -0.47 -33.57
CA GLY A 582 28.65 0.39 -33.17
C GLY A 582 30.02 -0.21 -33.50
N VAL A 583 30.26 -1.47 -33.14
CA VAL A 583 31.53 -2.17 -33.42
C VAL A 583 31.74 -2.39 -34.94
N SER A 584 30.66 -2.62 -35.67
CA SER A 584 30.68 -2.75 -37.14
C SER A 584 31.02 -1.43 -37.85
N LEU A 585 30.46 -0.31 -37.38
CA LEU A 585 30.74 1.03 -37.90
C LEU A 585 32.17 1.48 -37.60
N ILE A 586 32.68 1.19 -36.40
CA ILE A 586 34.06 1.49 -36.01
C ILE A 586 35.03 0.69 -36.90
N SER A 587 34.73 -0.59 -37.15
CA SER A 587 35.54 -1.45 -38.03
C SER A 587 35.54 -0.97 -39.49
N LEU A 588 34.40 -0.51 -40.01
CA LEU A 588 34.26 0.07 -41.34
C LEU A 588 34.99 1.42 -41.49
N LEU A 589 34.93 2.29 -40.47
CA LEU A 589 35.67 3.55 -40.43
C LEU A 589 37.19 3.31 -40.37
N PHE A 590 37.63 2.34 -39.56
CA PHE A 590 39.04 1.99 -39.44
C PHE A 590 39.62 1.42 -40.75
N PHE A 591 38.87 0.53 -41.42
CA PHE A 591 39.25 0.01 -42.74
C PHE A 591 39.15 1.06 -43.86
N GLY A 592 38.16 1.95 -43.81
CA GLY A 592 38.00 3.06 -44.75
C GLY A 592 39.16 4.05 -44.70
N VAL A 593 39.64 4.40 -43.50
CA VAL A 593 40.80 5.28 -43.29
C VAL A 593 42.10 4.60 -43.75
N LEU A 594 42.25 3.29 -43.53
CA LEU A 594 43.39 2.51 -44.02
C LEU A 594 43.43 2.41 -45.55
N LEU A 595 42.28 2.25 -46.21
CA LEU A 595 42.16 2.18 -47.67
C LEU A 595 42.38 3.56 -48.32
N LEU A 596 41.94 4.65 -47.70
CA LEU A 596 42.19 6.02 -48.17
C LEU A 596 43.68 6.42 -48.03
N LYS A 597 44.35 6.03 -46.93
CA LYS A 597 45.81 6.23 -46.79
C LYS A 597 46.63 5.44 -47.81
N LYS A 598 46.16 4.26 -48.25
CA LYS A 598 46.87 3.45 -49.25
C LYS A 598 46.77 4.02 -50.69
N ARG A 599 45.77 4.87 -50.97
CA ARG A 599 45.60 5.52 -52.29
C ARG A 599 46.44 6.79 -52.48
N SER A 600 46.88 7.48 -51.41
CA SER A 600 47.73 8.67 -51.55
C SER A 600 49.23 8.37 -51.75
N TRP A 601 49.63 7.10 -51.70
CA TRP A 601 51.02 6.65 -51.94
C TRP A 601 51.25 6.09 -53.36
N ARG A 602 50.25 6.23 -54.24
CA ARG A 602 50.36 5.94 -55.67
C ARG A 602 49.81 7.10 -56.49
N SER A 603 50.52 8.23 -56.45
CA SER A 603 50.57 9.26 -57.49
C SER A 603 51.91 9.95 -57.43
#